data_AF-A0A7C9CTZ1-F1
#
_entry.id   AF-A0A7C9CTZ1-F1
#
_cell.length_a   1.000
_cell.length_b   1.000
_cell.length_c   1.000
_cell.angle_alpha   90.00
_cell.angle_beta   90.00
_cell.angle_gamma   90.00
#
_symmetry.space_group_name_H-M   'P 1'
#
loop_
_entity.id
_entity.type
_entity.pdbx_description
1 polymer ?
#
loop_
_entity_poly.entity_id
_entity_poly.type
_entity_poly.pdbx_seq_one_letter_code
_entity_poly.pdbx_strand_id
1 'polypeptide(L)'
;EAILVPWKALPKRVSKLYFAMRVIEKFEEIEGRNPGETSVADLPTVLKLRNELCEAQSFTESQIPDALLERLLSGRMEFPPVCAIIGGILGQEVIKAISCKGEPLKNFFYFDAMDGKGIIEDISIPLSE
;
A
#
# COMPACT_ATOMS: atom_id res chain seq x y z
N GLU A 1 5.71 -7.05 -10.91
CA GLU A 1 7.09 -7.16 -10.42
C GLU A 1 7.28 -6.52 -9.04
N ALA A 2 6.97 -5.23 -8.86
CA ALA A 2 7.15 -4.52 -7.58
C ALA A 2 6.51 -5.20 -6.35
N ILE A 3 5.26 -5.67 -6.46
CA ILE A 3 4.56 -6.36 -5.36
C ILE A 3 5.12 -7.76 -5.05
N LEU A 4 5.99 -8.30 -5.90
CA LEU A 4 6.65 -9.58 -5.70
C LEU A 4 7.97 -9.45 -4.95
N VAL A 5 8.43 -8.23 -4.68
CA VAL A 5 9.68 -7.99 -3.95
C VAL A 5 9.51 -8.49 -2.51
N PRO A 6 10.38 -9.41 -2.04
CA PRO A 6 10.32 -9.90 -0.67
C PRO A 6 10.46 -8.74 0.34
N TRP A 7 9.62 -8.72 1.37
CA TRP A 7 9.59 -7.58 2.30
C TRP A 7 10.92 -7.37 3.03
N LYS A 8 11.65 -8.46 3.30
CA LYS A 8 13.00 -8.42 3.87
C LYS A 8 14.05 -7.74 3.00
N ALA A 9 13.83 -7.66 1.69
CA ALA A 9 14.74 -7.01 0.74
C ALA A 9 14.44 -5.51 0.60
N LEU A 10 13.31 -5.04 1.14
CA LEU A 10 12.92 -3.63 1.08
C LEU A 10 13.68 -2.80 2.12
N PRO A 11 13.98 -1.52 1.81
CA PRO A 11 14.57 -0.60 2.78
C PRO A 11 13.72 -0.48 4.06
N LYS A 12 14.37 -0.35 5.22
CA LYS A 12 13.68 -0.19 6.52
C LYS A 12 12.75 1.04 6.61
N ARG A 13 12.92 2.01 5.70
CA ARG A 13 12.15 3.26 5.66
C ARG A 13 10.86 3.17 4.85
N VAL A 14 10.57 2.03 4.21
CA VAL A 14 9.33 1.85 3.45
C VAL A 14 8.14 2.04 4.37
N SER A 15 7.16 2.82 3.91
CA SER A 15 5.95 3.14 4.65
C SER A 15 5.23 1.88 5.13
N LYS A 16 4.81 1.91 6.39
CA LYS A 16 3.95 0.90 7.01
C LYS A 16 2.64 0.68 6.23
N LEU A 17 2.18 1.73 5.54
CA LEU A 17 0.99 1.68 4.70
C LEU A 17 1.14 0.73 3.51
N TYR A 18 2.34 0.63 2.91
CA TYR A 18 2.59 -0.34 1.85
C TYR A 18 2.28 -1.76 2.33
N PHE A 19 2.84 -2.14 3.47
CA PHE A 19 2.67 -3.49 4.02
C PHE A 19 1.24 -3.76 4.47
N ALA A 20 0.59 -2.79 5.12
CA ALA A 20 -0.81 -2.92 5.53
C ALA A 20 -1.74 -3.14 4.33
N MET A 21 -1.54 -2.40 3.23
CA MET A 21 -2.30 -2.58 1.99
C MET A 21 -2.04 -3.96 1.37
N ARG A 22 -0.79 -4.46 1.36
CA ARG A 22 -0.49 -5.82 0.87
C ARG A 22 -1.19 -6.91 1.66
N VAL A 23 -1.32 -6.76 2.98
CA VAL A 23 -2.07 -7.72 3.83
C VAL A 23 -3.56 -7.71 3.45
N ILE A 24 -4.15 -6.52 3.30
CA ILE A 24 -5.59 -6.39 2.96
C ILE A 24 -5.87 -6.94 1.57
N GLU A 25 -5.04 -6.61 0.57
CA GLU A 25 -5.18 -7.15 -0.79
C GLU A 25 -5.07 -8.68 -0.80
N LYS A 26 -4.16 -9.25 0.00
CA LYS A 26 -4.04 -10.71 0.11
C LYS A 26 -5.26 -11.33 0.79
N PHE A 27 -5.84 -10.66 1.77
CA PHE A 27 -7.09 -11.07 2.40
C PHE A 27 -8.24 -11.07 1.39
N GLU A 28 -8.40 -9.99 0.62
CA GLU A 28 -9.41 -9.89 -0.43
C GLU A 28 -9.27 -11.00 -1.47
N GLU A 29 -8.04 -11.30 -1.90
CA GLU A 29 -7.74 -12.39 -2.84
C GLU A 29 -8.16 -13.77 -2.27
N ILE A 30 -7.81 -14.06 -1.01
CA ILE A 30 -8.10 -15.36 -0.37
C ILE A 30 -9.60 -15.55 -0.15
N GLU A 31 -10.29 -14.50 0.30
CA GLU A 31 -11.72 -14.53 0.59
C GLU A 31 -12.59 -14.31 -0.67
N GLY A 32 -11.98 -14.07 -1.83
CA GLY A 32 -12.68 -13.84 -3.10
C GLY A 32 -13.52 -12.56 -3.10
N ARG A 33 -13.07 -11.51 -2.40
CA ARG A 33 -13.77 -10.22 -2.30
C ARG A 33 -13.33 -9.24 -3.37
N ASN A 34 -14.20 -8.31 -3.73
CA ASN A 34 -13.78 -7.19 -4.56
C ASN A 34 -12.94 -6.20 -3.72
N PRO A 35 -12.02 -5.44 -4.36
CA PRO A 35 -11.24 -4.41 -3.67
C PRO A 35 -12.14 -3.42 -2.91
N GLY A 36 -11.85 -3.21 -1.64
CA GLY A 36 -12.62 -2.32 -0.75
C GLY A 36 -13.85 -2.96 -0.08
N GLU A 37 -14.21 -4.22 -0.42
CA GLU A 37 -15.30 -4.96 0.25
C GLU A 37 -14.88 -5.55 1.61
N THR A 38 -14.18 -4.76 2.41
CA THR A 38 -13.62 -5.15 3.72
C THR A 38 -14.29 -4.39 4.85
N SER A 39 -14.46 -4.98 6.02
CA SER A 39 -15.12 -4.36 7.18
C SER A 39 -14.28 -4.55 8.44
N VAL A 40 -14.61 -3.79 9.49
CA VAL A 40 -13.99 -3.96 10.82
C VAL A 40 -14.20 -5.38 11.38
N ALA A 41 -15.27 -6.08 10.99
CA ALA A 41 -15.51 -7.46 11.39
C ALA A 41 -14.44 -8.44 10.85
N ASP A 42 -13.73 -8.06 9.78
CA ASP A 42 -12.67 -8.86 9.18
C ASP A 42 -11.32 -8.70 9.90
N LEU A 43 -11.21 -7.72 10.81
CA LEU A 43 -9.96 -7.40 11.51
C LEU A 43 -9.30 -8.64 12.15
N PRO A 44 -10.00 -9.53 12.87
CA PRO A 44 -9.36 -10.72 13.46
C PRO A 44 -8.70 -11.63 12.41
N THR A 45 -9.34 -11.82 11.25
CA THR A 45 -8.82 -12.65 10.15
C THR A 45 -7.65 -11.96 9.46
N VAL A 46 -7.75 -10.64 9.26
CA VAL A 46 -6.68 -9.82 8.67
C VAL A 46 -5.44 -9.78 9.57
N LEU A 47 -5.60 -9.68 10.89
CA LEU A 47 -4.50 -9.73 11.85
C LEU A 47 -3.81 -11.10 11.86
N LYS A 48 -4.58 -12.18 11.76
CA LYS A 48 -4.03 -13.53 11.61
C LYS A 48 -3.21 -13.65 10.31
N LEU A 49 -3.76 -13.20 9.19
CA LEU A 49 -3.07 -13.24 7.89
C LEU A 49 -1.80 -12.39 7.89
N ARG A 50 -1.84 -11.20 8.52
CA ARG A 50 -0.65 -10.35 8.71
C ARG A 50 0.47 -11.16 9.37
N ASN A 51 0.19 -11.87 10.46
CA ASN A 51 1.20 -12.62 11.20
C ASN A 51 1.81 -13.73 10.34
N GLU A 52 0.97 -14.48 9.61
CA GLU A 52 1.42 -15.52 8.67
C GLU A 52 2.32 -14.94 7.56
N LEU A 53 1.96 -13.79 6.98
CA LEU A 53 2.76 -13.10 5.97
C LEU A 53 4.08 -12.56 6.54
N CYS A 54 4.04 -11.99 7.74
CA CYS A 54 5.24 -11.52 8.45
C CYS A 54 6.20 -12.68 8.71
N GLU A 55 5.71 -13.83 9.19
CA GLU A 55 6.52 -15.02 9.41
C GLU A 55 7.13 -15.53 8.09
N ALA A 56 6.31 -15.72 7.06
CA ALA A 56 6.75 -16.20 5.75
C ALA A 56 7.81 -15.31 5.08
N GLN A 57 7.73 -13.99 5.30
CA GLN A 57 8.66 -13.01 4.73
C GLN A 57 9.84 -12.67 5.67
N SER A 58 9.90 -13.27 6.86
CA SER A 58 10.88 -12.92 7.92
C SER A 58 10.85 -11.42 8.25
N PHE A 59 9.65 -10.88 8.43
CA PHE A 59 9.36 -9.47 8.64
C PHE A 59 8.70 -9.23 10.00
N THR A 60 8.88 -8.05 10.60
CA THR A 60 8.39 -7.76 11.95
C THR A 60 6.97 -7.21 11.95
N GLU A 61 6.06 -7.84 12.70
CA GLU A 61 4.66 -7.41 12.84
C GLU A 61 4.49 -5.95 13.29
N SER A 62 5.42 -5.40 14.08
CA SER A 62 5.39 -4.00 14.54
C SER A 62 5.51 -2.96 13.41
N GLN A 63 5.90 -3.39 12.21
CA GLN A 63 5.87 -2.58 11.00
C GLN A 63 4.45 -2.46 10.40
N ILE A 64 3.48 -3.25 10.89
CA ILE A 64 2.09 -3.26 10.43
C ILE A 64 1.14 -3.14 11.65
N PRO A 65 0.95 -1.92 12.18
CA PRO A 65 0.18 -1.71 13.40
C PRO A 65 -1.30 -2.06 13.25
N ASP A 66 -1.90 -2.65 14.29
CA ASP A 66 -3.31 -3.04 14.34
C ASP A 66 -4.23 -1.85 14.02
N ALA A 67 -3.98 -0.69 14.64
CA ALA A 67 -4.74 0.52 14.43
C ALA A 67 -4.72 1.02 12.97
N LEU A 68 -3.66 0.73 12.23
CA LEU A 68 -3.59 1.07 10.80
C LEU A 68 -4.49 0.14 9.99
N LEU A 69 -4.47 -1.16 10.26
CA LEU A 69 -5.35 -2.14 9.60
C LEU A 69 -6.81 -1.85 9.92
N GLU A 70 -7.15 -1.63 11.20
CA GLU A 70 -8.50 -1.27 11.62
C GLU A 70 -9.02 -0.01 10.91
N ARG A 71 -8.18 1.04 10.82
CA ARG A 71 -8.51 2.27 10.09
C ARG A 71 -8.80 2.01 8.62
N LEU A 72 -7.97 1.21 7.95
CA LEU A 72 -8.14 0.88 6.53
C LEU A 72 -9.40 0.03 6.29
N LEU A 73 -9.70 -0.93 7.16
CA LEU A 73 -10.91 -1.76 7.06
C LEU A 73 -12.21 -0.99 7.36
N SER A 74 -12.11 0.13 8.08
CA SER A 74 -13.24 1.01 8.39
C SER A 74 -13.62 1.93 7.23
N GLY A 75 -12.67 2.25 6.34
CA GLY A 75 -12.82 3.27 5.31
C GLY A 75 -13.30 2.71 3.96
N ARG A 76 -14.61 2.60 3.76
CA ARG A 76 -15.21 2.22 2.46
C ARG A 76 -15.61 3.39 1.57
N MET A 77 -15.47 4.62 2.07
CA MET A 77 -15.97 5.80 1.38
C MET A 77 -14.89 6.44 0.54
N GLU A 78 -15.25 6.77 -0.70
CA GLU A 78 -14.46 7.65 -1.54
C GLU A 78 -14.75 9.12 -1.17
N PHE A 79 -13.70 9.89 -0.93
CA PHE A 79 -13.81 11.31 -0.61
C PHE A 79 -13.46 12.12 -1.85
N PRO A 80 -14.37 12.94 -2.42
CA PRO A 80 -14.10 13.70 -3.63
C PRO A 80 -12.80 14.53 -3.61
N PRO A 81 -12.41 15.17 -2.49
CA PRO A 81 -11.12 15.86 -2.40
C PRO A 81 -9.91 14.92 -2.54
N VAL A 82 -9.98 13.71 -1.98
CA VAL A 82 -8.91 12.70 -2.10
C VAL A 82 -8.84 12.19 -3.53
N CYS A 83 -9.98 11.92 -4.17
CA CYS A 83 -10.05 11.53 -5.57
C CYS A 83 -9.41 12.59 -6.49
N ALA A 84 -9.64 13.88 -6.22
CA ALA A 84 -9.03 14.97 -6.98
C ALA A 84 -7.49 15.01 -6.82
N ILE A 85 -6.98 14.80 -5.61
CA ILE A 85 -5.52 14.76 -5.34
C ILE A 85 -4.89 13.56 -6.04
N ILE A 86 -5.41 12.36 -5.81
CA ILE A 86 -4.88 11.12 -6.42
C ILE A 86 -4.98 11.18 -7.94
N GLY A 87 -6.13 11.60 -8.48
CA GLY A 87 -6.36 11.71 -9.92
C GLY A 87 -5.46 12.77 -10.57
N GLY A 88 -5.21 13.90 -9.91
CA GLY A 88 -4.30 14.93 -10.40
C GLY A 88 -2.86 14.43 -10.50
N ILE A 89 -2.37 13.75 -9.46
CA ILE A 89 -1.02 13.18 -9.44
C ILE A 89 -0.90 12.08 -10.49
N LEU A 90 -1.84 11.13 -10.53
CA LEU A 90 -1.85 10.07 -11.52
C LEU A 90 -1.87 10.62 -12.96
N GLY A 91 -2.72 11.61 -13.23
CA GLY A 91 -2.79 12.27 -14.54
C GLY A 91 -1.48 12.92 -14.93
N GLN A 92 -0.79 13.57 -14.00
CA GLN A 92 0.53 14.15 -14.24
C GLN A 92 1.58 13.07 -14.57
N GLU A 93 1.58 11.95 -13.86
CA GLU A 93 2.50 10.84 -14.12
C GLU A 93 2.26 10.18 -15.48
N VAL A 94 0.99 10.06 -15.89
CA VAL A 94 0.65 9.60 -17.24
C VAL A 94 1.22 10.56 -18.30
N ILE A 95 1.07 11.89 -18.12
CA ILE A 95 1.62 12.89 -19.05
C ILE A 95 3.15 12.78 -19.14
N LYS A 96 3.85 12.65 -18.02
CA LYS A 96 5.32 12.47 -18.00
C LYS A 96 5.73 11.23 -18.78
N ALA A 97 5.05 10.11 -18.55
CA ALA A 97 5.33 8.83 -19.20
C ALA A 97 5.13 8.89 -20.72
N ILE A 98 4.03 9.46 -21.22
CA ILE A 98 3.74 9.49 -22.67
C ILE A 98 4.53 10.58 -23.41
N SER A 99 4.89 11.67 -22.74
CA SER A 99 5.64 12.78 -23.37
C SER A 99 7.15 12.57 -23.34
N CYS A 100 7.63 11.59 -22.57
CA CYS A 100 9.04 11.39 -22.25
C CYS A 100 9.70 12.67 -21.68
N LYS A 101 8.94 13.51 -20.97
CA LYS A 101 9.41 14.75 -20.36
C LYS A 101 9.20 14.72 -18.85
N GLY A 102 10.29 14.99 -18.12
CA GLY A 102 10.35 14.85 -16.67
C GLY A 102 10.61 13.41 -16.25
N GLU A 103 10.85 13.21 -14.96
CA GLU A 103 11.04 11.89 -14.38
C GLU A 103 9.73 11.40 -13.76
N PRO A 104 9.16 10.27 -14.24
CA PRO A 104 8.03 9.64 -13.58
C PRO A 104 8.38 9.17 -12.17
N LEU A 105 7.39 9.17 -11.29
CA LEU A 105 7.53 8.58 -9.96
C LEU A 105 7.82 7.08 -10.09
N LYS A 106 8.66 6.59 -9.19
CA LYS A 106 8.99 5.18 -9.07
C LYS A 106 8.73 4.74 -7.63
N ASN A 107 7.78 3.85 -7.37
CA ASN A 107 6.68 3.39 -8.23
C ASN A 107 5.33 3.32 -7.49
N PHE A 108 5.29 3.68 -6.21
CA PHE A 108 4.07 3.85 -5.44
C PHE A 108 3.95 5.27 -4.91
N PHE A 109 2.72 5.79 -4.94
CA PHE A 109 2.34 7.02 -4.26
C PHE A 109 1.25 6.71 -3.24
N TYR A 110 1.42 7.19 -2.02
CA TYR A 110 0.44 7.10 -0.94
C TYR A 110 0.07 8.50 -0.45
N PHE A 111 -1.20 8.70 -0.10
CA PHE A 111 -1.68 9.95 0.48
C PHE A 111 -2.50 9.67 1.74
N ASP A 112 -2.20 10.36 2.84
CA ASP A 112 -3.01 10.33 4.07
C ASP A 112 -3.76 11.67 4.20
N ALA A 113 -5.09 11.62 4.14
CA ALA A 113 -5.93 12.80 4.22
C ALA A 113 -5.97 13.43 5.63
N MET A 114 -5.59 12.70 6.67
CA MET A 114 -5.64 13.18 8.06
C MET A 114 -4.51 14.15 8.37
N ASP A 115 -3.31 13.92 7.81
CA ASP A 115 -2.15 14.78 8.01
C ASP A 115 -1.66 15.46 6.72
N GLY A 116 -2.31 15.18 5.59
CA GLY A 116 -2.05 15.79 4.29
C GLY A 116 -0.75 15.33 3.64
N LYS A 117 -0.12 14.26 4.12
CA LYS A 117 1.17 13.81 3.60
C LYS A 117 1.01 12.94 2.37
N GLY A 118 1.77 13.27 1.32
CA GLY A 118 2.05 12.40 0.19
C GLY A 118 3.42 11.74 0.33
N ILE A 119 3.49 10.42 0.15
CA ILE A 119 4.73 9.64 0.26
C ILE A 119 4.94 8.89 -1.05
N ILE A 120 6.16 8.98 -1.58
CA ILE A 120 6.63 8.22 -2.74
C ILE A 120 7.50 7.07 -2.24
N GLU A 121 7.18 5.84 -2.65
CA GLU A 121 7.95 4.66 -2.34
C GLU A 121 8.50 4.02 -3.61
N ASP A 122 9.83 3.85 -3.66
CA ASP A 122 10.50 3.05 -4.69
C ASP A 122 10.57 1.60 -4.22
N ILE A 123 9.59 0.81 -4.70
CA ILE A 123 9.51 -0.64 -4.47
C ILE A 123 10.08 -1.33 -5.70
N SER A 124 11.39 -1.27 -5.83
CA SER A 124 12.15 -2.02 -6.83
C SER A 124 13.18 -2.90 -6.16
N ILE A 125 13.54 -4.00 -6.83
CA ILE A 125 14.68 -4.80 -6.42
C ILE A 125 15.91 -3.91 -6.62
N PRO A 126 16.75 -3.68 -5.58
CA PRO A 126 18.00 -2.98 -5.79
C PRO A 126 18.80 -3.75 -6.84
N LEU A 127 19.16 -3.07 -7.93
CA LEU A 127 20.11 -3.61 -8.90
C LEU A 127 21.36 -3.96 -8.08
N SER A 128 21.77 -5.24 -8.11
CA SER A 128 23.04 -5.65 -7.52
C SER A 128 24.15 -4.82 -8.17
N GLU A 129 24.85 -4.02 -7.36
CA GLU A 129 26.16 -3.48 -7.75
C GLU A 129 27.18 -4.61 -7.92
#